data_AF-A0A949A2M6-F1
#
_entry.id   AF-A0A949A2M6-F1
#
_cell.length_a   1.000
_cell.length_b   1.000
_cell.length_c   1.000
_cell.angle_alpha   90.00
_cell.angle_beta   90.00
_cell.angle_gamma   90.00
#
_symmetry.space_group_name_H-M   'P 1'
#
loop_
_entity.id
_entity.type
_entity.pdbx_description
1 polymer ?
#
loop_
_entity_poly.entity_id
_entity_poly.type
_entity_poly.pdbx_seq_one_letter_code
_entity_poly.pdbx_strand_id
1 'polypeptide(L)'
;MRSEKRKGMTLSGWVSLVTLVLIGMLVVATGRAPADEDTANTLVAQGRAYLAQQDIVNANSCFQTAVLEDATNQNANIFYAVTRLLVLVYDPEFQHMLDQSGVSPLGRNIYDWTADWTRDADGGLVLPEGTPAGDEVTALFVNLVVPEIEGALANLAVVDPSFNIMLEPAEILSGEQVEVDYGDVCLYRSVLYGAKSMIMITDSYNLNVEPAVLLEKIKAGIFSINTDLFVAYSDFLKVKTPDQLAPAKEAIDNSIDSYFVASAVIRGEVDDQLNDFVAFDADSLLDEEEFRNTLADLQSSLTGPAMVGGGEEDDPLPLDLSRFFDDPFHLRDMLPIFDAENNLLLCSLPDPTLNGVLPEFTNDTWNNMLQLPIAVNGTVICPEWTGGPIIIEGYSDAWFLPWDLVNSTTIAEPGYYSVNFAADSDIWLFAYWDRDNNGYFSTGDVAASMDMYNPVHVLSESCSYADFLPFILSTECVGDMDGDNDKDGSDLAAIAASFGASACVGDCSGDFNGDLQVDGRDLFIMGVSMLQPVCEVGLSL
;
A
#
# COMPACT_ATOMS: atom_id res chain seq x y z
N MET A 1 -51.74 -23.80 48.40
CA MET A 1 -50.99 -23.12 47.32
C MET A 1 -51.81 -23.22 46.04
N ARG A 2 -52.49 -22.15 45.64
CA ARG A 2 -53.35 -22.13 44.43
C ARG A 2 -53.08 -20.86 43.62
N SER A 3 -52.43 -21.06 42.47
CA SER A 3 -52.65 -20.43 41.16
C SER A 3 -53.08 -18.94 41.14
N GLU A 4 -52.12 -18.04 40.94
CA GLU A 4 -52.37 -16.69 40.42
C GLU A 4 -52.64 -16.71 38.90
N LYS A 5 -53.80 -16.21 38.47
CA LYS A 5 -54.12 -15.96 37.07
C LYS A 5 -53.64 -14.56 36.70
N ARG A 6 -52.57 -14.45 35.91
CA ARG A 6 -52.25 -13.21 35.17
C ARG A 6 -53.30 -12.99 34.08
N LYS A 7 -53.97 -11.84 34.11
CA LYS A 7 -54.86 -11.39 33.03
C LYS A 7 -53.98 -10.86 31.90
N GLY A 8 -53.93 -11.59 30.79
CA GLY A 8 -53.29 -11.13 29.56
C GLY A 8 -54.05 -9.95 28.96
N MET A 9 -53.32 -8.89 28.63
CA MET A 9 -53.82 -7.71 27.92
C MET A 9 -54.09 -8.10 26.47
N THR A 10 -55.28 -7.79 25.95
CA THR A 10 -55.70 -8.16 24.59
C THR A 10 -54.99 -7.31 23.53
N LEU A 11 -54.85 -7.86 22.32
CA LEU A 11 -54.22 -7.20 21.16
C LEU A 11 -54.83 -5.81 20.85
N SER A 12 -56.11 -5.59 21.17
CA SER A 12 -56.78 -4.30 21.05
C SER A 12 -56.26 -3.24 22.04
N GLY A 13 -55.77 -3.67 23.22
CA GLY A 13 -55.15 -2.79 24.21
C GLY A 13 -53.75 -2.33 23.78
N TRP A 14 -53.03 -3.17 23.02
CA TRP A 14 -51.75 -2.80 22.41
C TRP A 14 -51.91 -1.74 21.33
N VAL A 15 -52.89 -1.90 20.43
CA VAL A 15 -53.13 -0.94 19.36
C VAL A 15 -53.57 0.43 19.90
N SER A 16 -54.41 0.47 20.93
CA SER A 16 -54.83 1.75 21.55
C SER A 16 -53.72 2.46 22.33
N LEU A 17 -52.81 1.72 22.98
CA LEU A 17 -51.68 2.33 23.70
C LEU A 17 -50.64 2.90 22.72
N VAL A 18 -50.31 2.16 21.66
CA VAL A 18 -49.36 2.59 20.61
C VAL A 18 -49.91 3.79 19.83
N THR A 19 -51.21 3.83 19.55
CA THR A 19 -51.85 4.97 18.87
C THR A 19 -51.88 6.23 19.75
N LEU A 20 -52.07 6.09 21.06
CA LEU A 20 -52.03 7.23 22.01
C LEU A 20 -50.61 7.76 22.23
N VAL A 21 -49.59 6.89 22.19
CA VAL A 21 -48.18 7.30 22.24
C VAL A 21 -47.78 8.00 20.93
N LEU A 22 -48.22 7.50 19.77
CA LEU A 22 -47.96 8.15 18.48
C LEU A 22 -48.65 9.51 18.33
N ILE A 23 -49.90 9.66 18.81
CA ILE A 23 -50.59 10.97 18.84
C ILE A 23 -49.96 11.91 19.88
N GLY A 24 -49.47 11.37 21.01
CA GLY A 24 -48.71 12.13 22.01
C GLY A 24 -47.37 12.66 21.47
N MET A 25 -46.65 11.85 20.68
CA MET A 25 -45.42 12.28 19.99
C MET A 25 -45.71 13.28 18.84
N LEU A 26 -46.84 13.14 18.16
CA LEU A 26 -47.25 14.06 17.08
C LEU A 26 -47.66 15.46 17.59
N VAL A 27 -48.10 15.57 18.86
CA VAL A 27 -48.53 16.85 19.46
C VAL A 27 -47.39 17.60 20.18
N VAL A 28 -46.26 16.94 20.48
CA VAL A 28 -45.04 17.63 20.97
C VAL A 28 -44.27 18.30 19.81
N ALA A 29 -44.56 17.95 18.56
CA ALA A 29 -43.88 18.49 17.38
C ALA A 29 -44.37 19.88 16.89
N THR A 30 -45.42 20.48 17.49
CA THR A 30 -46.01 21.73 16.97
C THR A 30 -45.85 22.94 17.90
N GLY A 31 -44.87 22.89 18.79
CA GLY A 31 -44.56 24.00 19.70
C GLY A 31 -43.06 24.25 19.84
N ARG A 32 -42.28 24.10 18.75
CA ARG A 32 -40.91 24.63 18.77
C ARG A 32 -41.05 26.14 18.90
N ALA A 33 -40.48 26.71 19.97
CA ALA A 33 -40.33 28.15 20.07
C ALA A 33 -39.69 28.67 18.77
N PRO A 34 -40.03 29.88 18.31
CA PRO A 34 -39.30 30.46 17.17
C PRO A 34 -37.80 30.39 17.47
N ALA A 35 -37.00 30.10 16.45
CA ALA A 35 -35.54 30.06 16.57
C ALA A 35 -35.06 31.36 17.26
N ASP A 36 -34.23 31.22 18.27
CA ASP A 36 -33.65 32.34 19.01
C ASP A 36 -32.24 32.63 18.47
N GLU A 37 -32.21 33.33 17.34
CA GLU A 37 -30.98 33.67 16.62
C GLU A 37 -29.99 34.45 17.50
N ASP A 38 -30.48 35.35 18.37
CA ASP A 38 -29.65 36.14 19.28
C ASP A 38 -28.95 35.24 20.32
N THR A 39 -29.69 34.28 20.88
CA THR A 39 -29.13 33.30 21.81
C THR A 39 -28.14 32.38 21.11
N ALA A 40 -28.47 31.88 19.91
CA ALA A 40 -27.56 31.05 19.12
C ALA A 40 -26.23 31.77 18.80
N ASN A 41 -26.29 33.03 18.34
CA ASN A 41 -25.10 33.84 18.07
C ASN A 41 -24.26 34.10 19.32
N THR A 42 -24.91 34.31 20.47
CA THR A 42 -24.22 34.47 21.76
C THR A 42 -23.46 33.19 22.13
N LEU A 43 -24.07 32.03 21.93
CA LEU A 43 -23.44 30.72 22.18
C LEU A 43 -22.29 30.44 21.21
N VAL A 44 -22.43 30.80 19.93
CA VAL A 44 -21.32 30.72 18.96
C VAL A 44 -20.13 31.56 19.41
N ALA A 45 -20.36 32.80 19.82
CA ALA A 45 -19.28 33.68 20.31
C ALA A 45 -18.61 33.11 21.58
N GLN A 46 -19.36 32.48 22.47
CA GLN A 46 -18.80 31.79 23.64
C GLN A 46 -17.98 30.56 23.24
N GLY A 47 -18.48 29.74 22.31
CA GLY A 47 -17.77 28.57 21.80
C GLY A 47 -16.43 28.95 21.17
N ARG A 48 -16.42 30.00 20.35
CA ARG A 48 -15.21 30.62 19.78
C ARG A 48 -14.22 31.09 20.85
N ALA A 49 -14.71 31.74 21.91
CA ALA A 49 -13.87 32.12 23.04
C ALA A 49 -13.26 30.90 23.78
N TYR A 50 -13.95 29.76 23.81
CA TYR A 50 -13.40 28.51 24.34
C TYR A 50 -12.36 27.87 23.41
N LEU A 51 -12.53 27.93 22.09
CA LEU A 51 -11.49 27.53 21.13
C LEU A 51 -10.21 28.32 21.35
N ALA A 52 -10.30 29.65 21.51
CA ALA A 52 -9.17 30.50 21.83
C ALA A 52 -8.47 30.16 23.16
N GLN A 53 -9.16 29.45 24.06
CA GLN A 53 -8.62 28.96 25.33
C GLN A 53 -8.18 27.49 25.26
N GLN A 54 -8.20 26.87 24.06
CA GLN A 54 -7.93 25.45 23.85
C GLN A 54 -8.88 24.52 24.64
N ASP A 55 -10.14 24.92 24.82
CA ASP A 55 -11.16 24.15 25.54
C ASP A 55 -12.22 23.61 24.56
N ILE A 56 -11.82 22.56 23.83
CA ILE A 56 -12.67 21.99 22.76
C ILE A 56 -13.97 21.39 23.29
N VAL A 57 -13.99 20.89 24.54
CA VAL A 57 -15.17 20.26 25.15
C VAL A 57 -16.25 21.30 25.42
N ASN A 58 -15.89 22.44 26.04
CA ASN A 58 -16.85 23.52 26.27
C ASN A 58 -17.22 24.23 24.97
N ALA A 59 -16.28 24.37 24.03
CA ALA A 59 -16.58 24.90 22.70
C ALA A 59 -17.66 24.05 21.99
N ASN A 60 -17.46 22.72 21.93
CA ASN A 60 -18.43 21.78 21.33
C ASN A 60 -19.82 21.89 21.97
N SER A 61 -19.90 21.94 23.31
CA SER A 61 -21.15 22.10 24.04
C SER A 61 -21.89 23.40 23.69
N CYS A 62 -21.16 24.52 23.56
CA CYS A 62 -21.72 25.78 23.11
C CYS A 62 -22.29 25.69 21.69
N PHE A 63 -21.54 25.11 20.74
CA PHE A 63 -21.99 24.99 19.36
C PHE A 63 -23.18 24.02 19.21
N GLN A 64 -23.18 22.90 19.95
CA GLN A 64 -24.32 21.99 20.02
C GLN A 64 -25.59 22.72 20.49
N THR A 65 -25.47 23.48 21.58
CA THR A 65 -26.60 24.23 22.13
C THR A 65 -27.05 25.31 21.16
N ALA A 66 -26.13 26.00 20.48
CA ALA A 66 -26.47 26.99 19.47
C ALA A 66 -27.30 26.40 18.31
N VAL A 67 -26.95 25.21 17.83
CA VAL A 67 -27.74 24.50 16.81
C VAL A 67 -29.14 24.11 17.31
N LEU A 68 -29.30 23.83 18.60
CA LEU A 68 -30.62 23.54 19.19
C LEU A 68 -31.51 24.78 19.26
N GLU A 69 -30.92 25.95 19.55
CA GLU A 69 -31.60 27.24 19.62
C GLU A 69 -31.96 27.78 18.23
N ASP A 70 -31.05 27.64 17.26
CA ASP A 70 -31.27 27.95 15.86
C ASP A 70 -30.58 26.93 14.94
N ALA A 71 -31.38 25.99 14.43
CA ALA A 71 -30.91 24.95 13.53
C ALA A 71 -30.42 25.47 12.17
N THR A 72 -30.76 26.72 11.81
CA THR A 72 -30.36 27.36 10.54
C THR A 72 -29.12 28.24 10.66
N ASN A 73 -28.58 28.41 11.87
CA ASN A 73 -27.37 29.20 12.09
C ASN A 73 -26.14 28.50 11.48
N GLN A 74 -25.61 29.04 10.39
CA GLN A 74 -24.53 28.40 9.63
C GLN A 74 -23.22 28.28 10.43
N ASN A 75 -22.86 29.33 11.19
CA ASN A 75 -21.67 29.30 12.06
C ASN A 75 -21.78 28.20 13.12
N ALA A 76 -22.92 28.12 13.80
CA ALA A 76 -23.16 27.07 14.80
C ALA A 76 -23.03 25.67 14.18
N ASN A 77 -23.60 25.46 12.99
CA ASN A 77 -23.54 24.18 12.30
C ASN A 77 -22.11 23.79 11.90
N ILE A 78 -21.32 24.69 11.33
CA ILE A 78 -19.92 24.39 10.93
C ILE A 78 -19.05 24.11 12.12
N PHE A 79 -19.07 24.98 13.13
CA PHE A 79 -18.27 24.76 14.32
C PHE A 79 -18.70 23.48 15.05
N TYR A 80 -19.99 23.17 15.11
CA TYR A 80 -20.43 21.91 15.73
C TYR A 80 -19.99 20.69 14.90
N ALA A 81 -20.07 20.75 13.58
CA ALA A 81 -19.64 19.69 12.67
C ALA A 81 -18.15 19.33 12.84
N VAL A 82 -17.28 20.34 13.04
CA VAL A 82 -15.85 20.11 13.28
C VAL A 82 -15.60 19.62 14.70
N THR A 83 -16.09 20.37 15.69
CA THR A 83 -15.75 20.10 17.10
C THR A 83 -16.30 18.77 17.61
N ARG A 84 -17.39 18.24 17.03
CA ARG A 84 -17.95 16.94 17.43
C ARG A 84 -17.04 15.75 17.12
N LEU A 85 -16.21 15.85 16.09
CA LEU A 85 -15.18 14.83 15.82
C LEU A 85 -13.94 15.05 16.67
N LEU A 86 -13.52 16.32 16.83
CA LEU A 86 -12.34 16.65 17.64
C LEU A 86 -12.51 16.27 19.11
N VAL A 87 -13.73 16.36 19.65
CA VAL A 87 -14.01 16.00 21.05
C VAL A 87 -14.03 14.49 21.31
N LEU A 88 -14.14 13.65 20.26
CA LEU A 88 -14.16 12.18 20.39
C LEU A 88 -12.92 11.63 21.08
N VAL A 89 -11.78 12.32 20.94
CA VAL A 89 -10.57 11.94 21.63
C VAL A 89 -10.76 11.94 23.15
N TYR A 90 -11.70 12.71 23.71
CA TYR A 90 -12.02 12.75 25.13
C TYR A 90 -13.22 11.88 25.52
N ASP A 91 -13.81 11.15 24.57
CA ASP A 91 -14.91 10.23 24.85
C ASP A 91 -14.43 9.08 25.77
N PRO A 92 -15.20 8.70 26.80
CA PRO A 92 -14.80 7.64 27.73
C PRO A 92 -14.52 6.28 27.06
N GLU A 93 -15.26 5.92 26.02
CA GLU A 93 -15.08 4.66 25.29
C GLU A 93 -13.78 4.71 24.46
N PHE A 94 -13.53 5.84 23.79
CA PHE A 94 -12.28 6.06 23.06
C PHE A 94 -11.06 6.06 24.00
N GLN A 95 -11.14 6.75 25.13
CA GLN A 95 -10.09 6.77 26.16
C GLN A 95 -9.83 5.37 26.73
N HIS A 96 -10.89 4.58 26.95
CA HIS A 96 -10.75 3.21 27.40
C HIS A 96 -10.01 2.34 26.37
N MET A 97 -10.33 2.48 25.08
CA MET A 97 -9.63 1.76 24.00
C MET A 97 -8.13 2.13 23.96
N LEU A 98 -7.80 3.41 24.13
CA LEU A 98 -6.39 3.85 24.21
C LEU A 98 -5.68 3.28 25.44
N ASP A 99 -6.33 3.24 26.60
CA ASP A 99 -5.78 2.64 27.82
C ASP A 99 -5.49 1.15 27.63
N GLN A 100 -6.45 0.40 27.06
CA GLN A 100 -6.28 -1.03 26.77
C GLN A 100 -5.16 -1.27 25.74
N SER A 101 -4.98 -0.35 24.80
CA SER A 101 -3.90 -0.40 23.79
C SER A 101 -2.52 0.02 24.35
N GLY A 102 -2.43 0.38 25.63
CA GLY A 102 -1.18 0.76 26.28
C GLY A 102 -0.66 2.15 25.92
N VAL A 103 -1.51 3.01 25.37
CA VAL A 103 -1.18 4.43 25.14
C VAL A 103 -1.16 5.16 26.48
N SER A 104 -0.19 6.04 26.70
CA SER A 104 -0.13 6.83 27.93
C SER A 104 -1.39 7.70 28.10
N PRO A 105 -2.02 7.73 29.29
CA PRO A 105 -3.08 8.70 29.58
C PRO A 105 -2.55 10.13 29.74
N LEU A 106 -1.26 10.29 30.02
CA LEU A 106 -0.59 11.59 30.03
C LEU A 106 -0.27 12.00 28.59
N GLY A 107 -0.56 13.26 28.25
CA GLY A 107 -0.25 13.83 26.93
C GLY A 107 -1.33 13.64 25.86
N ARG A 108 -2.50 13.10 26.21
CA ARG A 108 -3.67 12.99 25.31
C ARG A 108 -4.38 14.34 25.19
N ASN A 109 -3.73 15.29 24.53
CA ASN A 109 -4.25 16.62 24.27
C ASN A 109 -4.27 16.87 22.77
N ILE A 110 -5.43 17.22 22.20
CA ILE A 110 -5.54 17.45 20.76
C ILE A 110 -4.73 18.68 20.28
N TYR A 111 -4.41 19.60 21.17
CA TYR A 111 -3.60 20.77 20.86
C TYR A 111 -2.09 20.55 21.06
N ASP A 112 -1.70 19.48 21.75
CA ASP A 112 -0.30 19.14 22.06
C ASP A 112 -0.19 17.64 22.39
N TRP A 113 -0.37 16.81 21.36
CA TRP A 113 -0.42 15.37 21.54
C TRP A 113 0.99 14.82 21.79
N THR A 114 1.21 14.38 23.03
CA THR A 114 2.49 13.81 23.48
C THR A 114 2.34 12.40 24.06
N ALA A 115 1.12 11.86 24.04
CA ALA A 115 0.89 10.47 24.42
C ALA A 115 1.53 9.52 23.39
N ASP A 116 2.29 8.55 23.88
CA ASP A 116 2.88 7.48 23.08
C ASP A 116 2.45 6.12 23.65
N TRP A 117 2.63 5.07 22.85
CA TRP A 117 2.51 3.70 23.33
C TRP A 117 3.62 3.36 24.33
N THR A 118 3.32 2.40 25.20
CA THR A 118 4.32 1.85 26.11
C THR A 118 5.43 1.15 25.32
N ARG A 119 6.69 1.38 25.71
CA ARG A 119 7.88 0.78 25.09
C ARG A 119 8.72 0.03 26.13
N ASP A 120 9.39 -1.02 25.69
CA ASP A 120 10.38 -1.74 26.49
C ASP A 120 11.73 -0.98 26.55
N ALA A 121 12.71 -1.54 27.27
CA ALA A 121 14.01 -0.91 27.47
C ALA A 121 14.81 -0.74 26.16
N ASP A 122 14.48 -1.51 25.13
CA ASP A 122 15.11 -1.48 23.81
C ASP A 122 14.33 -0.56 22.84
N GLY A 123 13.27 0.11 23.31
CA GLY A 123 12.41 1.00 22.52
C GLY A 123 11.32 0.30 21.72
N GLY A 124 11.18 -1.03 21.88
CA GLY A 124 10.18 -1.85 21.20
C GLY A 124 8.78 -1.62 21.76
N LEU A 125 7.77 -1.61 20.88
CA LEU A 125 6.35 -1.45 21.25
C LEU A 125 5.88 -2.56 22.20
N VAL A 126 5.21 -2.21 23.30
CA VAL A 126 4.61 -3.18 24.23
C VAL A 126 3.09 -3.00 24.23
N LEU A 127 2.37 -4.04 23.81
CA LEU A 127 0.92 -4.10 23.87
C LEU A 127 0.49 -4.83 25.14
N PRO A 128 -0.35 -4.25 26.02
CA PRO A 128 -0.82 -4.90 27.22
C PRO A 128 -1.70 -6.13 26.96
N GLU A 129 -1.79 -7.00 27.95
CA GLU A 129 -2.85 -8.03 27.99
C GLU A 129 -4.23 -7.33 27.99
N GLY A 130 -5.14 -7.79 27.11
CA GLY A 130 -6.43 -7.14 26.91
C GLY A 130 -6.39 -5.95 25.93
N THR A 131 -5.31 -5.81 25.15
CA THR A 131 -5.33 -4.94 23.95
C THR A 131 -6.54 -5.32 23.08
N PRO A 132 -7.36 -4.35 22.64
CA PRO A 132 -8.58 -4.65 21.90
C PRO A 132 -8.29 -5.43 20.62
N ALA A 133 -9.10 -6.46 20.36
CA ALA A 133 -9.05 -7.17 19.10
C ALA A 133 -9.58 -6.29 17.95
N GLY A 134 -9.27 -6.67 16.71
CA GLY A 134 -9.63 -5.83 15.57
C GLY A 134 -11.14 -5.59 15.39
N ASP A 135 -12.01 -6.49 15.85
CA ASP A 135 -13.47 -6.26 15.82
C ASP A 135 -13.95 -5.31 16.92
N GLU A 136 -13.31 -5.28 18.09
CA GLU A 136 -13.57 -4.29 19.14
C GLU A 136 -13.19 -2.88 18.65
N VAL A 137 -12.03 -2.74 17.99
CA VAL A 137 -11.61 -1.48 17.38
C VAL A 137 -12.60 -1.06 16.29
N THR A 138 -12.95 -1.96 15.38
CA THR A 138 -13.90 -1.66 14.29
C THR A 138 -15.28 -1.29 14.84
N ALA A 139 -15.76 -2.00 15.87
CA ALA A 139 -17.03 -1.69 16.53
C ALA A 139 -17.02 -0.30 17.18
N LEU A 140 -15.90 0.14 17.76
CA LEU A 140 -15.79 1.50 18.26
C LEU A 140 -15.97 2.51 17.12
N PHE A 141 -15.26 2.36 16.00
CA PHE A 141 -15.40 3.28 14.87
C PHE A 141 -16.85 3.33 14.34
N VAL A 142 -17.49 2.17 14.20
CA VAL A 142 -18.88 2.09 13.70
C VAL A 142 -19.88 2.70 14.70
N ASN A 143 -19.73 2.44 15.99
CA ASN A 143 -20.72 2.84 17.00
C ASN A 143 -20.50 4.26 17.54
N LEU A 144 -19.25 4.73 17.58
CA LEU A 144 -18.88 6.03 18.12
C LEU A 144 -18.60 7.06 17.02
N VAL A 145 -17.81 6.71 16.01
CA VAL A 145 -17.29 7.68 15.04
C VAL A 145 -18.27 7.92 13.88
N VAL A 146 -18.86 6.86 13.30
CA VAL A 146 -19.79 7.01 12.16
C VAL A 146 -21.01 7.89 12.51
N PRO A 147 -21.68 7.76 13.67
CA PRO A 147 -22.79 8.64 14.02
C PRO A 147 -22.39 10.11 14.12
N GLU A 148 -21.17 10.39 14.59
CA GLU A 148 -20.65 11.76 14.65
C GLU A 148 -20.30 12.31 13.27
N ILE A 149 -19.78 11.48 12.36
CA ILE A 149 -19.58 11.84 10.95
C ILE A 149 -20.92 12.15 10.28
N GLU A 150 -21.92 11.28 10.43
CA GLU A 150 -23.25 11.49 9.85
C GLU A 150 -23.91 12.76 10.39
N GLY A 151 -23.76 13.01 11.69
CA GLY A 151 -24.22 14.23 12.29
C GLY A 151 -23.47 15.47 11.76
N ALA A 152 -22.14 15.41 11.61
CA ALA A 152 -21.34 16.48 11.03
C ALA A 152 -21.82 16.81 9.61
N LEU A 153 -21.99 15.79 8.76
CA LEU A 153 -22.52 15.94 7.40
C LEU A 153 -23.92 16.59 7.41
N ALA A 154 -24.79 16.21 8.34
CA ALA A 154 -26.11 16.83 8.48
C ALA A 154 -26.03 18.31 8.88
N ASN A 155 -25.09 18.69 9.73
CA ASN A 155 -24.84 20.09 10.08
C ASN A 155 -24.29 20.88 8.88
N LEU A 156 -23.30 20.34 8.16
CA LEU A 156 -22.69 20.99 6.99
C LEU A 156 -23.68 21.16 5.83
N ALA A 157 -24.69 20.29 5.72
CA ALA A 157 -25.75 20.42 4.72
C ALA A 157 -26.65 21.65 4.89
N VAL A 158 -26.60 22.34 6.04
CA VAL A 158 -27.33 23.60 6.31
C VAL A 158 -26.61 24.81 5.72
N VAL A 159 -25.30 24.69 5.47
CA VAL A 159 -24.45 25.79 5.01
C VAL A 159 -24.72 26.07 3.53
N ASP A 160 -24.88 27.33 3.18
CA ASP A 160 -25.15 27.76 1.82
C ASP A 160 -23.89 28.31 1.10
N PRO A 161 -23.91 28.44 -0.25
CA PRO A 161 -22.75 28.88 -1.02
C PRO A 161 -22.22 30.29 -0.76
N SER A 162 -22.93 31.12 0.02
CA SER A 162 -22.47 32.45 0.43
C SER A 162 -21.76 32.45 1.78
N PHE A 163 -21.58 31.27 2.39
CA PHE A 163 -20.92 31.13 3.67
C PHE A 163 -19.48 31.63 3.63
N ASN A 164 -19.11 32.35 4.69
CA ASN A 164 -17.78 32.90 4.89
C ASN A 164 -17.58 33.23 6.37
N ILE A 165 -16.44 32.83 6.94
CA ILE A 165 -16.06 33.22 8.30
C ILE A 165 -14.55 33.43 8.41
N MET A 166 -14.16 34.44 9.17
CA MET A 166 -12.77 34.62 9.59
C MET A 166 -12.52 33.99 10.97
N LEU A 167 -11.59 33.04 11.01
CA LEU A 167 -11.03 32.45 12.22
C LEU A 167 -9.89 33.32 12.75
N GLU A 168 -9.93 33.59 14.04
CA GLU A 168 -8.90 34.36 14.74
C GLU A 168 -7.69 33.48 15.07
N PRO A 169 -6.46 34.03 15.08
CA PRO A 169 -5.25 33.23 15.27
C PRO A 169 -5.25 32.41 16.57
N ALA A 170 -5.85 32.96 17.62
CA ALA A 170 -5.97 32.29 18.91
C ALA A 170 -6.85 31.03 18.86
N GLU A 171 -7.84 30.98 17.97
CA GLU A 171 -8.79 29.86 17.85
C GLU A 171 -8.16 28.63 17.20
N ILE A 172 -7.17 28.83 16.33
CA ILE A 172 -6.55 27.77 15.51
C ILE A 172 -5.04 27.64 15.71
N LEU A 173 -4.48 28.38 16.68
CA LEU A 173 -3.03 28.41 16.98
C LEU A 173 -2.16 28.78 15.78
N SER A 174 -2.68 29.63 14.90
CA SER A 174 -1.95 30.18 13.75
C SER A 174 -1.29 31.52 14.11
N GLY A 175 -0.43 32.01 13.21
CA GLY A 175 0.12 33.36 13.29
C GLY A 175 -0.79 34.45 12.72
N GLU A 176 -1.76 34.06 11.89
CA GLU A 176 -2.56 34.96 11.05
C GLU A 176 -4.03 34.50 11.01
N GLN A 177 -4.94 35.40 10.66
CA GLN A 177 -6.35 35.04 10.48
C GLN A 177 -6.50 34.11 9.28
N VAL A 178 -7.45 33.19 9.36
CA VAL A 178 -7.75 32.25 8.28
C VAL A 178 -9.22 32.35 7.93
N GLU A 179 -9.49 32.49 6.66
CA GLU A 179 -10.81 32.48 6.03
C GLU A 179 -11.26 31.04 5.84
N VAL A 180 -12.51 30.76 6.20
CA VAL A 180 -13.18 29.49 5.90
C VAL A 180 -14.44 29.82 5.14
N ASP A 181 -14.58 29.27 3.95
CA ASP A 181 -15.70 29.54 3.07
C ASP A 181 -16.47 28.27 2.68
N TYR A 182 -17.30 28.37 1.65
CA TYR A 182 -18.10 27.25 1.18
C TYR A 182 -17.27 26.16 0.46
N GLY A 183 -16.16 26.53 -0.18
CA GLY A 183 -15.21 25.61 -0.79
C GLY A 183 -14.63 24.67 0.27
N ASP A 184 -14.15 25.24 1.37
CA ASP A 184 -13.64 24.50 2.54
C ASP A 184 -14.70 23.58 3.14
N VAL A 185 -15.93 24.06 3.29
CA VAL A 185 -17.06 23.27 3.81
C VAL A 185 -17.33 22.07 2.91
N CYS A 186 -17.31 22.23 1.60
CA CYS A 186 -17.50 21.13 0.65
C CYS A 186 -16.34 20.15 0.67
N LEU A 187 -15.10 20.65 0.81
CA LEU A 187 -13.94 19.79 0.93
C LEU A 187 -13.99 18.98 2.22
N TYR A 188 -14.38 19.59 3.33
CA TYR A 188 -14.56 18.88 4.59
C TYR A 188 -15.65 17.81 4.48
N ARG A 189 -16.77 18.08 3.80
CA ARG A 189 -17.78 17.06 3.49
C ARG A 189 -17.18 15.90 2.69
N SER A 190 -16.33 16.16 1.71
CA SER A 190 -15.62 15.13 0.95
C SER A 190 -14.83 14.22 1.89
N VAL A 191 -13.96 14.79 2.73
CA VAL A 191 -13.16 14.03 3.70
C VAL A 191 -14.02 13.18 4.64
N LEU A 192 -15.14 13.73 5.13
CA LEU A 192 -16.07 13.01 6.00
C LEU A 192 -16.73 11.81 5.32
N TYR A 193 -17.18 11.98 4.07
CA TYR A 193 -17.72 10.89 3.28
C TYR A 193 -16.67 9.80 2.99
N GLY A 194 -15.44 10.20 2.63
CA GLY A 194 -14.33 9.27 2.46
C GLY A 194 -14.02 8.48 3.74
N ALA A 195 -13.93 9.15 4.89
CA ALA A 195 -13.72 8.52 6.19
C ALA A 195 -14.85 7.53 6.54
N LYS A 196 -16.12 7.92 6.31
CA LYS A 196 -17.27 7.03 6.49
C LYS A 196 -17.14 5.77 5.65
N SER A 197 -16.78 5.91 4.37
CA SER A 197 -16.62 4.77 3.47
C SER A 197 -15.54 3.80 3.95
N MET A 198 -14.37 4.33 4.35
CA MET A 198 -13.27 3.49 4.87
C MET A 198 -13.67 2.70 6.11
N ILE A 199 -14.42 3.32 7.05
CA ILE A 199 -14.93 2.62 8.23
C ILE A 199 -15.92 1.52 7.82
N MET A 200 -16.83 1.80 6.89
CA MET A 200 -17.82 0.82 6.41
C MET A 200 -17.17 -0.34 5.64
N ILE A 201 -16.15 -0.09 4.83
CA ILE A 201 -15.33 -1.15 4.20
C ILE A 201 -14.66 -2.01 5.27
N THR A 202 -14.04 -1.36 6.26
CA THR A 202 -13.37 -2.05 7.38
C THR A 202 -14.34 -2.96 8.14
N ASP A 203 -15.57 -2.48 8.45
CA ASP A 203 -16.59 -3.31 9.11
C ASP A 203 -17.05 -4.49 8.25
N SER A 204 -17.08 -4.30 6.92
CA SER A 204 -17.51 -5.32 5.96
C SER A 204 -16.64 -6.58 6.00
N TYR A 205 -15.39 -6.47 6.48
CA TYR A 205 -14.43 -7.57 6.57
C TYR A 205 -14.11 -7.93 8.02
N ASN A 206 -13.87 -9.21 8.26
CA ASN A 206 -13.46 -9.68 9.57
C ASN A 206 -11.98 -9.38 9.81
N LEU A 207 -11.69 -8.33 10.57
CA LEU A 207 -10.36 -7.97 11.02
C LEU A 207 -10.05 -8.45 12.45
N ASN A 208 -10.86 -9.38 13.00
CA ASN A 208 -10.69 -9.86 14.36
C ASN A 208 -9.41 -10.70 14.49
N VAL A 209 -8.35 -10.05 14.94
CA VAL A 209 -7.08 -10.63 15.37
C VAL A 209 -6.71 -10.07 16.73
N GLU A 210 -5.91 -10.81 17.50
CA GLU A 210 -5.38 -10.33 18.79
C GLU A 210 -3.96 -9.78 18.59
N PRO A 211 -3.79 -8.46 18.41
CA PRO A 211 -2.50 -7.89 18.00
C PRO A 211 -1.40 -8.10 19.04
N ALA A 212 -1.73 -8.14 20.33
CA ALA A 212 -0.76 -8.42 21.40
C ALA A 212 -0.12 -9.82 21.24
N VAL A 213 -0.92 -10.85 20.96
CA VAL A 213 -0.44 -12.23 20.78
C VAL A 213 0.45 -12.33 19.53
N LEU A 214 0.05 -11.69 18.44
CA LEU A 214 0.85 -11.67 17.21
C LEU A 214 2.18 -10.95 17.41
N LEU A 215 2.17 -9.78 18.06
CA LEU A 215 3.36 -8.98 18.32
C LEU A 215 4.38 -9.74 19.18
N GLU A 216 3.93 -10.48 20.21
CA GLU A 216 4.81 -11.30 21.03
C GLU A 216 5.55 -12.36 20.22
N LYS A 217 4.84 -13.05 19.30
CA LYS A 217 5.46 -14.06 18.42
C LYS A 217 6.42 -13.45 17.42
N ILE A 218 6.09 -12.28 16.87
CA ILE A 218 6.96 -11.53 15.95
C ILE A 218 8.25 -11.14 16.68
N LYS A 219 8.15 -10.56 17.87
CA LYS A 219 9.32 -10.20 18.69
C LYS A 219 10.18 -11.40 19.07
N ALA A 220 9.56 -12.54 19.32
CA ALA A 220 10.27 -13.78 19.63
C ALA A 220 10.88 -14.47 18.38
N GLY A 221 10.63 -13.97 17.17
CA GLY A 221 11.13 -14.56 15.92
C GLY A 221 10.53 -15.93 15.61
N ILE A 222 9.32 -16.20 16.13
CA ILE A 222 8.63 -17.50 15.96
C ILE A 222 7.28 -17.37 15.27
N PHE A 223 6.93 -16.16 14.80
CA PHE A 223 5.68 -15.93 14.09
C PHE A 223 5.65 -16.68 12.76
N SER A 224 4.54 -17.37 12.50
CA SER A 224 4.21 -17.93 11.20
C SER A 224 2.85 -17.41 10.73
N ILE A 225 2.81 -16.79 9.55
CA ILE A 225 1.58 -16.29 8.94
C ILE A 225 0.56 -17.42 8.72
N ASN A 226 1.05 -18.62 8.36
CA ASN A 226 0.21 -19.78 8.12
C ASN A 226 -0.45 -20.29 9.41
N THR A 227 0.30 -20.46 10.50
CA THR A 227 -0.26 -21.05 11.73
C THR A 227 -0.84 -20.02 12.68
N ASP A 228 -0.17 -18.88 12.86
CA ASP A 228 -0.47 -17.91 13.91
C ASP A 228 -1.46 -16.84 13.46
N LEU A 229 -1.57 -16.59 12.15
CA LEU A 229 -2.59 -15.70 11.60
C LEU A 229 -3.70 -16.52 10.93
N PHE A 230 -3.37 -17.27 9.88
CA PHE A 230 -4.38 -17.86 9.02
C PHE A 230 -5.12 -19.08 9.60
N VAL A 231 -4.43 -19.94 10.33
CA VAL A 231 -5.09 -21.08 11.02
C VAL A 231 -5.76 -20.59 12.31
N ALA A 232 -5.10 -19.74 13.10
CA ALA A 232 -5.64 -19.22 14.35
C ALA A 232 -6.88 -18.33 14.15
N TYR A 233 -6.87 -17.49 13.11
CA TYR A 233 -7.95 -16.58 12.75
C TYR A 233 -8.49 -16.95 11.37
N SER A 234 -9.12 -18.12 11.27
CA SER A 234 -9.55 -18.69 9.99
C SER A 234 -10.57 -17.86 9.20
N ASP A 235 -11.20 -16.88 9.85
CA ASP A 235 -12.14 -15.95 9.23
C ASP A 235 -11.54 -14.57 8.96
N PHE A 236 -10.27 -14.33 9.31
CA PHE A 236 -9.57 -13.09 9.00
C PHE A 236 -9.68 -12.75 7.51
N LEU A 237 -10.04 -11.50 7.19
CA LEU A 237 -10.28 -10.96 5.84
C LEU A 237 -11.43 -11.62 5.06
N LYS A 238 -12.27 -12.43 5.70
CA LYS A 238 -13.54 -12.84 5.10
C LYS A 238 -14.59 -11.76 5.30
N VAL A 239 -15.43 -11.57 4.28
CA VAL A 239 -16.67 -10.79 4.37
C VAL A 239 -17.51 -11.21 5.59
N LYS A 240 -17.88 -10.24 6.41
CA LYS A 240 -18.66 -10.38 7.65
C LYS A 240 -20.01 -9.65 7.53
N THR A 241 -20.00 -8.38 7.13
CA THR A 241 -21.21 -7.53 6.98
C THR A 241 -21.28 -6.96 5.56
N PRO A 242 -21.63 -7.77 4.55
CA PRO A 242 -21.67 -7.31 3.16
C PRO A 242 -22.63 -6.12 2.94
N ASP A 243 -23.64 -5.98 3.79
CA ASP A 243 -24.61 -4.89 3.73
C ASP A 243 -23.98 -3.50 3.97
N GLN A 244 -22.75 -3.40 4.48
CA GLN A 244 -22.04 -2.14 4.66
C GLN A 244 -21.31 -1.66 3.39
N LEU A 245 -21.09 -2.54 2.39
CA LEU A 245 -20.38 -2.16 1.17
C LEU A 245 -21.20 -1.24 0.26
N ALA A 246 -22.52 -1.43 0.17
CA ALA A 246 -23.37 -0.52 -0.61
C ALA A 246 -23.39 0.92 -0.02
N PRO A 247 -23.60 1.11 1.31
CA PRO A 247 -23.39 2.41 1.94
C PRO A 247 -21.97 2.96 1.80
N ALA A 248 -20.94 2.11 1.82
CA ALA A 248 -19.56 2.55 1.60
C ALA A 248 -19.35 3.08 0.18
N LYS A 249 -19.91 2.41 -0.83
CA LYS A 249 -19.90 2.84 -2.23
C LYS A 249 -20.56 4.21 -2.39
N GLU A 250 -21.76 4.37 -1.84
CA GLU A 250 -22.50 5.64 -1.84
C GLU A 250 -21.70 6.75 -1.13
N ALA A 251 -21.00 6.43 -0.04
CA ALA A 251 -20.15 7.39 0.64
C ALA A 251 -18.94 7.81 -0.20
N ILE A 252 -18.24 6.92 -0.89
CA ILE A 252 -17.16 7.32 -1.82
C ILE A 252 -17.70 8.17 -2.98
N ASP A 253 -18.84 7.82 -3.55
CA ASP A 253 -19.47 8.61 -4.63
C ASP A 253 -19.78 10.04 -4.16
N ASN A 254 -20.41 10.18 -2.99
CA ASN A 254 -20.66 11.48 -2.37
C ASN A 254 -19.38 12.24 -1.98
N SER A 255 -18.30 11.52 -1.64
CA SER A 255 -16.98 12.11 -1.38
C SER A 255 -16.44 12.79 -2.63
N ILE A 256 -16.48 12.08 -3.77
CA ILE A 256 -16.01 12.59 -5.06
C ILE A 256 -16.87 13.78 -5.52
N ASP A 257 -18.19 13.66 -5.44
CA ASP A 257 -19.11 14.76 -5.78
C ASP A 257 -18.86 16.00 -4.92
N SER A 258 -18.65 15.83 -3.61
CA SER A 258 -18.36 16.95 -2.71
C SER A 258 -17.02 17.61 -3.03
N TYR A 259 -16.01 16.82 -3.44
CA TYR A 259 -14.73 17.35 -3.89
C TYR A 259 -14.87 18.17 -5.17
N PHE A 260 -15.64 17.70 -6.16
CA PHE A 260 -15.85 18.46 -7.40
C PHE A 260 -16.55 19.79 -7.16
N VAL A 261 -17.49 19.84 -6.22
CA VAL A 261 -18.11 21.11 -5.78
C VAL A 261 -17.05 22.00 -5.12
N ALA A 262 -16.27 21.47 -4.18
CA ALA A 262 -15.23 22.21 -3.47
C ALA A 262 -14.20 22.82 -4.43
N SER A 263 -13.62 21.98 -5.30
CA SER A 263 -12.63 22.42 -6.27
C SER A 263 -13.16 23.49 -7.23
N ALA A 264 -14.42 23.38 -7.66
CA ALA A 264 -15.01 24.37 -8.54
C ALA A 264 -15.21 25.74 -7.85
N VAL A 265 -15.47 25.73 -6.54
CA VAL A 265 -15.60 26.94 -5.71
C VAL A 265 -14.23 27.59 -5.51
N ILE A 266 -13.26 26.83 -5.01
CA ILE A 266 -11.89 27.31 -4.74
C ILE A 266 -11.23 27.87 -6.00
N ARG A 267 -11.29 27.15 -7.14
CA ARG A 267 -10.75 27.66 -8.42
C ARG A 267 -11.53 28.85 -8.99
N GLY A 268 -12.76 29.06 -8.51
CA GLY A 268 -13.67 30.11 -8.96
C GLY A 268 -13.63 31.37 -8.11
N GLU A 269 -12.92 31.36 -6.99
CA GLU A 269 -12.73 32.52 -6.11
C GLU A 269 -11.97 33.65 -6.80
N VAL A 270 -12.22 34.87 -6.31
CA VAL A 270 -11.73 36.12 -6.95
C VAL A 270 -11.02 37.05 -5.97
N ASP A 271 -11.04 36.71 -4.69
CA ASP A 271 -10.33 37.32 -3.58
C ASP A 271 -8.94 36.71 -3.40
N ASP A 272 -8.26 37.11 -2.32
CA ASP A 272 -6.87 36.75 -2.07
C ASP A 272 -6.79 35.38 -1.39
N GLN A 273 -6.22 34.41 -2.09
CA GLN A 273 -6.10 33.03 -1.61
C GLN A 273 -5.10 32.85 -0.46
N LEU A 274 -4.33 33.88 -0.11
CA LEU A 274 -3.28 33.79 0.91
C LEU A 274 -3.81 33.60 2.33
N ASN A 275 -5.06 33.97 2.58
CA ASN A 275 -5.70 33.80 3.89
C ASN A 275 -6.73 32.68 3.92
N ASP A 276 -6.90 31.91 2.86
CA ASP A 276 -7.87 30.81 2.81
C ASP A 276 -7.36 29.58 3.57
N PHE A 277 -8.29 28.83 4.15
CA PHE A 277 -7.96 27.58 4.82
C PHE A 277 -7.46 26.53 3.84
N VAL A 278 -8.09 26.44 2.66
CA VAL A 278 -7.59 25.68 1.51
C VAL A 278 -7.61 26.54 0.25
N ALA A 279 -6.45 26.61 -0.40
CA ALA A 279 -6.26 27.32 -1.65
C ALA A 279 -5.49 26.45 -2.65
N PHE A 280 -5.71 26.69 -3.94
CA PHE A 280 -4.85 26.16 -5.00
C PHE A 280 -3.95 27.28 -5.53
N ASP A 281 -2.64 27.16 -5.27
CA ASP A 281 -1.68 28.05 -5.92
C ASP A 281 -1.58 27.75 -7.43
N ALA A 282 -1.03 28.71 -8.18
CA ALA A 282 -0.95 28.61 -9.63
C ALA A 282 -0.12 27.40 -10.11
N ASP A 283 0.85 26.96 -9.30
CA ASP A 283 1.74 25.85 -9.64
C ASP A 283 1.05 24.49 -9.37
N SER A 284 0.07 24.43 -8.48
CA SER A 284 -0.70 23.22 -8.12
C SER A 284 -1.94 22.98 -9.00
N LEU A 285 -2.31 23.92 -9.88
CA LEU A 285 -3.53 23.81 -10.69
C LEU A 285 -3.49 22.63 -11.68
N LEU A 286 -2.30 22.26 -12.18
CA LEU A 286 -2.15 21.11 -13.07
C LEU A 286 -2.33 19.80 -12.29
N ASP A 287 -1.67 19.67 -11.14
CA ASP A 287 -1.79 18.50 -10.25
C ASP A 287 -3.24 18.33 -9.76
N GLU A 288 -3.92 19.44 -9.46
CA GLU A 288 -5.35 19.46 -9.10
C GLU A 288 -6.25 18.97 -10.25
N GLU A 289 -5.97 19.41 -11.49
CA GLU A 289 -6.72 18.97 -12.67
C GLU A 289 -6.53 17.46 -12.91
N GLU A 290 -5.31 16.96 -12.80
CA GLU A 290 -5.00 15.52 -12.92
C GLU A 290 -5.69 14.72 -11.81
N PHE A 291 -5.65 15.20 -10.56
CA PHE A 291 -6.37 14.57 -9.45
C PHE A 291 -7.88 14.52 -9.71
N ARG A 292 -8.49 15.61 -10.22
CA ARG A 292 -9.91 15.62 -10.60
C ARG A 292 -10.25 14.62 -11.70
N ASN A 293 -9.40 14.50 -12.72
CA ASN A 293 -9.60 13.52 -13.78
C ASN A 293 -9.54 12.10 -13.21
N THR A 294 -8.56 11.82 -12.35
CA THR A 294 -8.44 10.53 -11.66
C THR A 294 -9.69 10.23 -10.81
N LEU A 295 -10.22 11.20 -10.08
CA LEU A 295 -11.46 11.03 -9.33
C LEU A 295 -12.67 10.76 -10.23
N ALA A 296 -12.75 11.38 -11.41
CA ALA A 296 -13.84 11.15 -12.36
C ALA A 296 -13.80 9.73 -12.95
N ASP A 297 -12.59 9.24 -13.22
CA ASP A 297 -12.38 7.86 -13.68
C ASP A 297 -12.70 6.86 -12.57
N LEU A 298 -12.27 7.13 -11.33
CA LEU A 298 -12.62 6.33 -10.16
C LEU A 298 -14.14 6.29 -9.95
N GLN A 299 -14.83 7.43 -10.06
CA GLN A 299 -16.29 7.49 -9.96
C GLN A 299 -16.97 6.65 -11.05
N SER A 300 -16.45 6.71 -12.27
CA SER A 300 -16.92 5.85 -13.37
C SER A 300 -16.75 4.38 -13.05
N SER A 301 -15.60 4.01 -12.45
CA SER A 301 -15.27 2.63 -12.07
C SER A 301 -16.22 2.03 -11.01
N LEU A 302 -16.91 2.86 -10.23
CA LEU A 302 -17.91 2.41 -9.25
C LEU A 302 -19.14 1.78 -9.92
N THR A 303 -19.41 2.10 -11.19
CA THR A 303 -20.62 1.63 -11.91
C THR A 303 -20.32 0.58 -12.97
N GLY A 304 -19.05 0.26 -13.21
CA GLY A 304 -18.56 -0.73 -14.15
C GLY A 304 -17.09 -0.48 -14.51
N PRO A 305 -16.48 -1.24 -15.42
CA PRO A 305 -15.09 -1.04 -15.81
C PRO A 305 -14.82 0.35 -16.39
N ALA A 306 -13.76 1.01 -15.91
CA ALA A 306 -13.24 2.28 -16.41
C ALA A 306 -11.71 2.24 -16.48
N MET A 307 -11.11 3.06 -17.34
CA MET A 307 -9.66 3.30 -17.33
C MET A 307 -9.40 4.42 -16.33
N VAL A 308 -8.50 4.20 -15.37
CA VAL A 308 -8.17 5.16 -14.32
C VAL A 308 -6.73 5.64 -14.48
N GLY A 309 -6.55 6.95 -14.42
CA GLY A 309 -5.25 7.58 -14.59
C GLY A 309 -4.82 7.64 -16.07
N GLY A 310 -3.52 7.73 -16.31
CA GLY A 310 -2.96 7.85 -17.65
C GLY A 310 -2.45 9.26 -17.98
N GLY A 311 -1.57 9.80 -17.11
CA GLY A 311 -0.85 11.05 -17.38
C GLY A 311 0.12 10.91 -18.57
N GLU A 312 0.96 11.92 -18.81
CA GLU A 312 1.90 11.88 -19.95
C GLU A 312 2.92 10.72 -19.84
N GLU A 313 3.15 10.18 -18.65
CA GLU A 313 4.18 9.17 -18.37
C GLU A 313 3.65 7.79 -17.93
N ASP A 314 2.35 7.67 -17.59
CA ASP A 314 1.78 6.44 -17.04
C ASP A 314 0.73 5.83 -17.98
N ASP A 315 0.73 4.50 -18.09
CA ASP A 315 -0.33 3.79 -18.81
C ASP A 315 -1.62 3.77 -17.96
N PRO A 316 -2.78 4.06 -18.55
CA PRO A 316 -4.03 4.03 -17.82
C PRO A 316 -4.35 2.61 -17.32
N LEU A 317 -4.88 2.51 -16.09
CA LEU A 317 -5.18 1.24 -15.43
C LEU A 317 -6.66 0.88 -15.60
N PRO A 318 -7.02 -0.27 -16.21
CA PRO A 318 -8.40 -0.75 -16.18
C PRO A 318 -8.80 -1.16 -14.75
N LEU A 319 -9.88 -0.56 -14.24
CA LEU A 319 -10.40 -0.77 -12.88
C LEU A 319 -11.93 -0.94 -12.91
N ASP A 320 -12.46 -1.91 -12.18
CA ASP A 320 -13.90 -2.16 -12.02
C ASP A 320 -14.27 -2.26 -10.53
N LEU A 321 -14.34 -1.12 -9.84
CA LEU A 321 -14.71 -1.06 -8.42
C LEU A 321 -16.14 -1.54 -8.17
N SER A 322 -17.01 -1.59 -9.19
CA SER A 322 -18.35 -2.18 -9.05
C SER A 322 -18.28 -3.62 -8.58
N ARG A 323 -17.23 -4.39 -8.96
CA ARG A 323 -17.01 -5.76 -8.47
C ARG A 323 -16.78 -5.82 -6.98
N PHE A 324 -15.99 -4.90 -6.45
CA PHE A 324 -15.68 -4.86 -5.03
C PHE A 324 -16.93 -4.56 -4.18
N PHE A 325 -17.75 -3.60 -4.62
CA PHE A 325 -18.90 -3.13 -3.83
C PHE A 325 -20.19 -3.92 -4.08
N ASP A 326 -20.46 -4.33 -5.32
CA ASP A 326 -21.73 -4.96 -5.71
C ASP A 326 -21.68 -6.50 -5.69
N ASP A 327 -20.48 -7.10 -5.77
CA ASP A 327 -20.24 -8.55 -5.73
C ASP A 327 -19.13 -8.91 -4.73
N PRO A 328 -19.38 -8.74 -3.42
CA PRO A 328 -18.36 -8.84 -2.40
C PRO A 328 -17.74 -10.24 -2.31
N PHE A 329 -16.42 -10.27 -2.27
CA PHE A 329 -15.62 -11.50 -2.19
C PHE A 329 -14.76 -11.52 -0.94
N HIS A 330 -14.39 -12.72 -0.48
CA HIS A 330 -13.48 -12.87 0.64
C HIS A 330 -12.06 -12.50 0.21
N LEU A 331 -11.52 -11.39 0.75
CA LEU A 331 -10.12 -10.99 0.52
C LEU A 331 -9.16 -12.10 0.94
N ARG A 332 -9.54 -12.88 1.96
CA ARG A 332 -8.82 -14.07 2.41
C ARG A 332 -8.52 -15.07 1.28
N ASP A 333 -9.48 -15.25 0.37
CA ASP A 333 -9.39 -16.22 -0.72
C ASP A 333 -8.52 -15.72 -1.88
N MET A 334 -8.19 -14.42 -1.89
CA MET A 334 -7.33 -13.79 -2.90
C MET A 334 -5.86 -13.74 -2.50
N LEU A 335 -5.54 -14.09 -1.24
CA LEU A 335 -4.17 -14.03 -0.76
C LEU A 335 -3.29 -15.12 -1.40
N PRO A 336 -2.01 -14.81 -1.65
CA PRO A 336 -1.06 -15.79 -2.16
C PRO A 336 -0.72 -16.85 -1.11
N ILE A 337 -0.02 -17.89 -1.53
CA ILE A 337 0.57 -18.90 -0.64
C ILE A 337 1.81 -18.30 0.01
N PHE A 338 2.02 -18.63 1.29
CA PHE A 338 3.23 -18.29 2.03
C PHE A 338 3.98 -19.55 2.42
N ASP A 339 5.31 -19.55 2.35
CA ASP A 339 6.16 -20.67 2.76
C ASP A 339 6.33 -20.76 4.29
N ALA A 340 7.22 -21.63 4.76
CA ALA A 340 7.47 -21.83 6.20
C ALA A 340 8.20 -20.65 6.84
N GLU A 341 8.91 -19.86 6.04
CA GLU A 341 9.68 -18.68 6.41
C GLU A 341 8.86 -17.38 6.27
N ASN A 342 7.56 -17.48 5.95
CA ASN A 342 6.63 -16.38 5.68
C ASN A 342 6.91 -15.60 4.40
N ASN A 343 7.69 -16.14 3.47
CA ASN A 343 7.84 -15.52 2.16
C ASN A 343 6.62 -15.82 1.30
N LEU A 344 6.24 -14.84 0.50
CA LEU A 344 5.20 -14.97 -0.52
C LEU A 344 5.73 -15.88 -1.65
N LEU A 345 4.98 -16.93 -1.98
CA LEU A 345 5.32 -17.82 -3.08
C LEU A 345 4.91 -17.18 -4.41
N LEU A 346 5.86 -16.92 -5.30
CA LEU A 346 5.58 -16.34 -6.62
C LEU A 346 4.46 -17.08 -7.36
N CYS A 347 3.70 -16.34 -8.17
CA CYS A 347 2.66 -16.90 -9.02
C CYS A 347 1.56 -17.69 -8.27
N SER A 348 1.38 -17.42 -6.98
CA SER A 348 0.42 -18.17 -6.16
C SER A 348 -0.84 -17.38 -5.83
N LEU A 349 -1.05 -16.20 -6.41
CA LEU A 349 -2.33 -15.50 -6.31
C LEU A 349 -3.40 -16.37 -6.97
N PRO A 350 -4.44 -16.80 -6.23
CA PRO A 350 -5.47 -17.67 -6.77
C PRO A 350 -6.26 -17.02 -7.91
N ASP A 351 -6.45 -15.70 -7.83
CA ASP A 351 -7.06 -14.88 -8.86
C ASP A 351 -6.32 -13.53 -8.94
N PRO A 352 -5.44 -13.32 -9.94
CA PRO A 352 -4.70 -12.07 -10.08
C PRO A 352 -5.59 -10.88 -10.43
N THR A 353 -6.84 -11.10 -10.89
CA THR A 353 -7.77 -10.02 -11.21
C THR A 353 -8.51 -9.49 -9.98
N LEU A 354 -8.34 -10.11 -8.81
CA LEU A 354 -9.05 -9.80 -7.57
C LEU A 354 -10.58 -9.78 -7.77
N ASN A 355 -11.15 -10.90 -8.24
CA ASN A 355 -12.57 -11.02 -8.60
C ASN A 355 -13.00 -10.02 -9.69
N GLY A 356 -12.10 -9.70 -10.62
CA GLY A 356 -12.34 -8.79 -11.73
C GLY A 356 -12.26 -7.29 -11.38
N VAL A 357 -11.85 -6.92 -10.16
CA VAL A 357 -11.57 -5.51 -9.81
C VAL A 357 -10.45 -4.94 -10.70
N LEU A 358 -9.43 -5.76 -10.99
CA LEU A 358 -8.32 -5.46 -11.87
C LEU A 358 -8.38 -6.41 -13.08
N PRO A 359 -9.28 -6.17 -14.05
CA PRO A 359 -9.68 -7.16 -15.05
C PRO A 359 -8.55 -7.64 -15.97
N GLU A 360 -7.48 -6.87 -16.13
CA GLU A 360 -6.33 -7.21 -16.97
C GLU A 360 -5.11 -7.69 -16.18
N PHE A 361 -5.18 -7.74 -14.84
CA PHE A 361 -4.05 -8.15 -14.03
C PHE A 361 -3.78 -9.64 -14.14
N THR A 362 -2.49 -9.95 -14.25
CA THR A 362 -1.96 -11.32 -14.26
C THR A 362 -1.04 -11.54 -13.06
N ASN A 363 -0.67 -12.80 -12.79
CA ASN A 363 0.36 -13.08 -11.79
C ASN A 363 1.69 -12.38 -12.13
N ASP A 364 2.02 -12.29 -13.43
CA ASP A 364 3.23 -11.62 -13.90
C ASP A 364 3.17 -10.11 -13.61
N THR A 365 2.01 -9.48 -13.85
CA THR A 365 1.77 -8.07 -13.48
C THR A 365 2.03 -7.84 -11.99
N TRP A 366 1.47 -8.68 -11.11
CA TRP A 366 1.68 -8.59 -9.67
C TRP A 366 3.13 -8.83 -9.25
N ASN A 367 3.79 -9.83 -9.83
CA ASN A 367 5.19 -10.14 -9.51
C ASN A 367 6.12 -8.98 -9.89
N ASN A 368 5.88 -8.34 -11.04
CA ASN A 368 6.63 -7.17 -11.49
C ASN A 368 6.37 -5.97 -10.56
N MET A 369 5.10 -5.69 -10.21
CA MET A 369 4.75 -4.60 -9.30
C MET A 369 5.30 -4.78 -7.88
N LEU A 370 5.30 -6.02 -7.38
CA LEU A 370 5.80 -6.34 -6.04
C LEU A 370 7.33 -6.54 -6.00
N GLN A 371 8.01 -6.45 -7.15
CA GLN A 371 9.46 -6.67 -7.30
C GLN A 371 9.96 -7.91 -6.56
N LEU A 372 9.16 -8.98 -6.59
CA LEU A 372 9.46 -10.16 -5.79
C LEU A 372 10.72 -10.85 -6.32
N PRO A 373 11.59 -11.39 -5.44
CA PRO A 373 12.80 -12.05 -5.89
C PRO A 373 12.49 -13.29 -6.74
N ILE A 374 12.97 -13.31 -7.98
CA ILE A 374 12.87 -14.44 -8.90
C ILE A 374 14.15 -15.28 -8.78
N ALA A 375 13.96 -16.56 -8.50
CA ALA A 375 15.06 -17.53 -8.49
C ALA A 375 15.47 -17.85 -9.93
N VAL A 376 16.71 -17.54 -10.31
CA VAL A 376 17.34 -18.06 -11.51
C VAL A 376 18.07 -19.36 -11.14
N ASN A 377 17.80 -20.42 -11.89
CA ASN A 377 18.21 -21.76 -11.55
C ASN A 377 19.01 -22.40 -12.68
N GLY A 378 19.83 -23.40 -12.36
CA GLY A 378 20.56 -24.09 -13.41
C GLY A 378 21.36 -25.26 -12.88
N THR A 379 22.21 -25.82 -13.73
CA THR A 379 23.17 -26.85 -13.34
C THR A 379 24.54 -26.44 -13.80
N VAL A 380 25.51 -26.49 -12.88
CA VAL A 380 26.92 -26.35 -13.22
C VAL A 380 27.51 -27.72 -13.50
N ILE A 381 28.12 -27.89 -14.67
CA ILE A 381 28.91 -29.05 -15.05
C ILE A 381 30.36 -28.62 -15.09
N CYS A 382 31.23 -29.26 -14.31
CA CYS A 382 32.68 -29.00 -14.32
C CYS A 382 33.42 -30.35 -14.35
N PRO A 383 33.74 -30.89 -15.54
CA PRO A 383 34.33 -32.23 -15.68
C PRO A 383 35.68 -32.39 -14.98
N GLU A 384 36.39 -31.28 -14.78
CA GLU A 384 37.73 -31.23 -14.19
C GLU A 384 37.72 -30.88 -12.71
N TRP A 385 36.54 -30.78 -12.09
CA TRP A 385 36.42 -30.39 -10.70
C TRP A 385 37.12 -31.41 -9.79
N THR A 386 38.07 -30.92 -8.97
CA THR A 386 38.83 -31.74 -8.02
C THR A 386 38.55 -31.40 -6.55
N GLY A 387 37.63 -30.48 -6.27
CA GLY A 387 37.34 -29.94 -4.94
C GLY A 387 37.39 -28.41 -4.90
N GLY A 388 36.75 -27.79 -3.90
CA GLY A 388 36.63 -26.33 -3.78
C GLY A 388 35.24 -25.83 -4.20
N PRO A 389 34.80 -24.66 -3.70
CA PRO A 389 33.47 -24.13 -3.98
C PRO A 389 33.34 -23.65 -5.43
N ILE A 390 32.11 -23.68 -5.93
CA ILE A 390 31.73 -23.02 -7.17
C ILE A 390 30.83 -21.86 -6.79
N ILE A 391 31.17 -20.67 -7.25
CA ILE A 391 30.47 -19.43 -6.96
C ILE A 391 29.71 -19.00 -8.22
N ILE A 392 28.46 -18.60 -8.05
CA ILE A 392 27.60 -18.05 -9.09
C ILE A 392 27.19 -16.66 -8.63
N GLU A 393 27.50 -15.65 -9.43
CA GLU A 393 27.28 -14.24 -9.17
C GLU A 393 26.39 -13.64 -10.26
N GLY A 394 25.54 -12.69 -9.88
CA GLY A 394 24.76 -11.89 -10.82
C GLY A 394 25.01 -10.40 -10.60
N TYR A 395 25.25 -9.69 -11.69
CA TYR A 395 25.62 -8.27 -11.70
C TYR A 395 24.57 -7.42 -12.40
N SER A 396 24.52 -6.13 -12.10
CA SER A 396 23.67 -5.14 -12.77
C SER A 396 24.36 -4.43 -13.93
N ASP A 397 25.59 -4.83 -14.28
CA ASP A 397 26.31 -4.34 -15.46
C ASP A 397 27.19 -5.48 -16.04
N ALA A 398 27.42 -5.43 -17.35
CA ALA A 398 28.24 -6.35 -18.12
C ALA A 398 29.72 -6.34 -17.75
N TRP A 399 30.17 -5.36 -16.98
CA TRP A 399 31.59 -5.23 -16.60
C TRP A 399 31.99 -6.08 -15.40
N PHE A 400 31.03 -6.77 -14.74
CA PHE A 400 31.26 -7.66 -13.59
C PHE A 400 32.09 -7.01 -12.47
N LEU A 401 31.89 -5.70 -12.25
CA LEU A 401 32.67 -4.97 -11.27
C LEU A 401 32.11 -5.27 -9.87
N PRO A 402 32.96 -5.32 -8.82
CA PRO A 402 32.50 -5.72 -7.48
C PRO A 402 31.37 -4.87 -6.89
N TRP A 403 31.22 -3.62 -7.34
CA TRP A 403 30.15 -2.73 -6.89
C TRP A 403 28.83 -2.91 -7.66
N ASP A 404 28.85 -3.64 -8.77
CA ASP A 404 27.66 -3.99 -9.56
C ASP A 404 27.11 -5.37 -9.18
N LEU A 405 27.71 -6.06 -8.19
CA LEU A 405 27.23 -7.36 -7.71
C LEU A 405 25.87 -7.20 -7.04
N VAL A 406 24.85 -7.85 -7.61
CA VAL A 406 23.46 -7.81 -7.12
C VAL A 406 23.22 -8.94 -6.13
N ASN A 407 23.58 -10.18 -6.48
CA ASN A 407 23.47 -11.33 -5.59
C ASN A 407 24.42 -12.45 -6.00
N SER A 408 24.70 -13.38 -5.09
CA SER A 408 25.50 -14.56 -5.37
C SER A 408 25.05 -15.79 -4.58
N THR A 409 25.44 -16.96 -5.06
CA THR A 409 25.26 -18.24 -4.37
C THR A 409 26.51 -19.09 -4.53
N THR A 410 26.69 -20.06 -3.64
CA THR A 410 27.84 -20.96 -3.65
C THR A 410 27.38 -22.39 -3.53
N ILE A 411 27.89 -23.26 -4.40
CA ILE A 411 27.65 -24.70 -4.36
C ILE A 411 28.96 -25.43 -4.06
N ALA A 412 28.88 -26.51 -3.29
CA ALA A 412 30.06 -27.24 -2.82
C ALA A 412 30.66 -28.20 -3.85
N GLU A 413 29.90 -28.57 -4.88
CA GLU A 413 30.29 -29.47 -5.97
C GLU A 413 29.46 -29.17 -7.22
N PRO A 414 29.89 -29.56 -8.43
CA PRO A 414 29.13 -29.38 -9.66
C PRO A 414 27.74 -29.98 -9.53
N GLY A 415 26.71 -29.16 -9.78
CA GLY A 415 25.35 -29.56 -9.52
C GLY A 415 24.38 -28.40 -9.67
N TYR A 416 23.21 -28.55 -9.08
CA TYR A 416 22.14 -27.57 -9.16
C TYR A 416 22.47 -26.30 -8.37
N TYR A 417 22.19 -25.13 -8.95
CA TYR A 417 22.27 -23.84 -8.26
C TYR A 417 20.94 -23.09 -8.34
N SER A 418 20.74 -22.17 -7.39
CA SER A 418 19.62 -21.22 -7.33
C SER A 418 20.16 -19.90 -6.76
N VAL A 419 19.91 -18.80 -7.46
CA VAL A 419 20.23 -17.43 -7.00
C VAL A 419 19.03 -16.53 -7.27
N ASN A 420 18.68 -15.66 -6.33
CA ASN A 420 17.48 -14.83 -6.42
C ASN A 420 17.83 -13.41 -6.87
N PHE A 421 17.12 -12.86 -7.83
CA PHE A 421 17.27 -11.46 -8.27
C PHE A 421 15.92 -10.75 -8.23
N ALA A 422 15.92 -9.42 -8.19
CA ALA A 422 14.66 -8.67 -8.35
C ALA A 422 14.08 -8.94 -9.75
N ALA A 423 12.75 -9.04 -9.84
CA ALA A 423 12.06 -9.09 -11.12
C ALA A 423 12.34 -7.83 -11.96
N ASP A 424 12.23 -7.96 -13.28
CA ASP A 424 12.39 -6.86 -14.26
C ASP A 424 13.79 -6.20 -14.22
N SER A 425 14.79 -6.96 -13.76
CA SER A 425 16.20 -6.55 -13.76
C SER A 425 16.96 -7.24 -14.87
N ASP A 426 17.85 -6.48 -15.52
CA ASP A 426 18.86 -7.03 -16.42
C ASP A 426 20.03 -7.49 -15.57
N ILE A 427 20.24 -8.82 -15.50
CA ILE A 427 21.28 -9.42 -14.66
C ILE A 427 22.32 -10.13 -15.53
N TRP A 428 23.59 -9.82 -15.29
CA TRP A 428 24.71 -10.52 -15.90
C TRP A 428 25.21 -11.63 -14.99
N LEU A 429 24.98 -12.89 -15.39
CA LEU A 429 25.40 -14.05 -14.60
C LEU A 429 26.83 -14.49 -14.94
N PHE A 430 27.57 -14.82 -13.89
CA PHE A 430 28.94 -15.29 -13.95
C PHE A 430 29.11 -16.47 -12.99
N ALA A 431 29.76 -17.55 -13.43
CA ALA A 431 30.07 -18.69 -12.57
C ALA A 431 31.55 -19.07 -12.66
N TYR A 432 32.15 -19.37 -11.50
CA TYR A 432 33.53 -19.85 -11.44
C TYR A 432 33.75 -20.88 -10.34
N TRP A 433 34.66 -21.81 -10.61
CA TRP A 433 35.21 -22.74 -9.64
C TRP A 433 36.40 -22.07 -8.95
N ASP A 434 36.21 -21.73 -7.68
CA ASP A 434 37.23 -21.17 -6.79
C ASP A 434 38.11 -22.32 -6.26
N ARG A 435 39.21 -22.56 -6.96
CA ARG A 435 40.08 -23.71 -6.74
C ARG A 435 40.99 -23.52 -5.53
N ASP A 436 41.38 -22.28 -5.25
CA ASP A 436 42.25 -21.94 -4.12
C ASP A 436 41.47 -21.59 -2.84
N ASN A 437 40.14 -21.51 -2.94
CA ASN A 437 39.18 -21.26 -1.86
C ASN A 437 39.44 -19.90 -1.18
N ASN A 438 39.77 -18.88 -1.96
CA ASN A 438 40.00 -17.53 -1.47
C ASN A 438 38.72 -16.65 -1.48
N GLY A 439 37.64 -17.12 -2.13
CA GLY A 439 36.35 -16.45 -2.23
C GLY A 439 36.26 -15.37 -3.33
N TYR A 440 37.25 -15.30 -4.23
CA TYR A 440 37.32 -14.35 -5.32
C TYR A 440 37.81 -15.05 -6.59
N PHE A 441 37.33 -14.61 -7.74
CA PHE A 441 37.88 -15.06 -9.01
C PHE A 441 39.34 -14.60 -9.18
N SER A 442 40.26 -15.55 -9.30
CA SER A 442 41.71 -15.32 -9.25
C SER A 442 42.48 -16.27 -10.20
N THR A 443 43.81 -16.09 -10.27
CA THR A 443 44.66 -16.96 -11.11
C THR A 443 44.61 -18.41 -10.61
N GLY A 444 44.15 -19.32 -11.48
CA GLY A 444 44.05 -20.76 -11.19
C GLY A 444 42.62 -21.28 -11.02
N ASP A 445 41.64 -20.36 -11.04
CA ASP A 445 40.22 -20.65 -11.04
C ASP A 445 39.69 -20.91 -12.46
N VAL A 446 38.61 -21.68 -12.56
CA VAL A 446 37.98 -22.03 -13.86
C VAL A 446 36.62 -21.36 -13.94
N ALA A 447 36.42 -20.46 -14.90
CA ALA A 447 35.18 -19.72 -15.08
C ALA A 447 34.43 -20.12 -16.36
N ALA A 448 33.13 -19.84 -16.40
CA ALA A 448 32.36 -19.70 -17.62
C ALA A 448 31.40 -18.52 -17.50
N SER A 449 31.34 -17.72 -18.57
CA SER A 449 30.20 -16.84 -18.85
C SER A 449 29.19 -17.59 -19.71
N MET A 450 27.90 -17.30 -19.57
CA MET A 450 26.92 -17.81 -20.54
C MET A 450 27.00 -16.98 -21.83
N ASP A 451 27.32 -17.64 -22.95
CA ASP A 451 27.59 -16.96 -24.22
C ASP A 451 26.34 -16.64 -25.07
N MET A 452 25.11 -16.88 -24.59
CA MET A 452 23.91 -16.81 -25.45
C MET A 452 22.77 -15.89 -24.99
N TYR A 453 22.70 -15.49 -23.71
CA TYR A 453 21.53 -14.74 -23.17
C TYR A 453 21.93 -13.76 -22.05
N ASN A 454 22.92 -12.90 -22.32
CA ASN A 454 23.44 -11.93 -21.37
C ASN A 454 23.22 -10.49 -21.88
N PRO A 455 22.51 -9.59 -21.15
CA PRO A 455 21.89 -9.80 -19.83
C PRO A 455 20.77 -10.86 -19.84
N VAL A 456 20.63 -11.57 -18.72
CA VAL A 456 19.44 -12.35 -18.40
C VAL A 456 18.39 -11.36 -17.96
N HIS A 457 17.37 -11.16 -18.79
CA HIS A 457 16.18 -10.43 -18.38
C HIS A 457 15.44 -11.30 -17.37
N VAL A 458 15.46 -10.91 -16.10
CA VAL A 458 14.78 -11.64 -15.02
C VAL A 458 13.29 -11.32 -15.09
N LEU A 459 12.64 -11.91 -16.08
CA LEU A 459 11.21 -11.72 -16.32
C LEU A 459 10.45 -12.71 -15.44
N SER A 460 9.36 -12.24 -14.84
CA SER A 460 8.38 -13.13 -14.20
C SER A 460 7.58 -13.93 -15.23
N GLU A 461 7.75 -13.62 -16.52
CA GLU A 461 6.94 -14.04 -17.64
C GLU A 461 6.93 -15.55 -17.79
N SER A 462 5.92 -16.15 -17.15
CA SER A 462 5.13 -17.30 -17.61
C SER A 462 4.65 -18.19 -16.46
N CYS A 463 5.03 -17.93 -15.20
CA CYS A 463 4.80 -18.86 -14.09
C CYS A 463 5.19 -20.33 -14.43
N SER A 464 6.03 -20.50 -15.47
CA SER A 464 6.42 -21.77 -16.03
C SER A 464 7.92 -21.74 -16.20
N TYR A 465 8.58 -22.24 -15.15
CA TYR A 465 10.02 -22.38 -15.02
C TYR A 465 10.78 -21.06 -14.89
N ALA A 466 11.40 -20.89 -13.72
CA ALA A 466 12.63 -20.12 -13.60
C ALA A 466 13.54 -20.44 -14.80
N ASP A 467 14.14 -19.42 -15.40
CA ASP A 467 15.11 -19.60 -16.48
C ASP A 467 16.15 -20.64 -16.05
N PHE A 468 16.11 -21.80 -16.70
CA PHE A 468 17.06 -22.86 -16.46
C PHE A 468 18.30 -22.60 -17.30
N LEU A 469 19.37 -22.17 -16.63
CA LEU A 469 20.57 -21.65 -17.24
C LEU A 469 21.77 -22.55 -16.87
N PRO A 470 22.15 -23.53 -17.70
CA PRO A 470 23.27 -24.41 -17.39
C PRO A 470 24.61 -23.70 -17.60
N PHE A 471 25.56 -23.93 -16.69
CA PHE A 471 26.97 -23.56 -16.86
C PHE A 471 27.80 -24.80 -17.19
N ILE A 472 28.71 -24.68 -18.16
CA ILE A 472 29.73 -25.70 -18.43
C ILE A 472 31.09 -25.05 -18.18
N LEU A 473 31.71 -25.38 -17.04
CA LEU A 473 33.06 -24.93 -16.69
C LEU A 473 34.08 -25.88 -17.34
N SER A 474 34.99 -25.34 -18.14
CA SER A 474 36.05 -26.12 -18.80
C SER A 474 37.36 -25.35 -18.79
N THR A 475 38.47 -26.07 -18.86
CA THR A 475 39.81 -25.45 -19.05
C THR A 475 40.13 -25.16 -20.51
N GLU A 476 39.24 -25.49 -21.45
CA GLU A 476 39.40 -25.08 -22.85
C GLU A 476 39.29 -23.56 -22.91
N CYS A 477 40.39 -22.93 -23.30
CA CYS A 477 40.54 -21.49 -23.15
C CYS A 477 39.76 -20.77 -24.25
N VAL A 478 38.52 -20.39 -23.94
CA VAL A 478 37.69 -19.60 -24.86
C VAL A 478 38.43 -18.32 -25.22
N GLY A 479 38.80 -18.18 -26.50
CA GLY A 479 39.57 -17.06 -27.03
C GLY A 479 41.05 -17.34 -27.31
N ASP A 480 41.60 -18.50 -26.97
CA ASP A 480 42.92 -19.00 -27.46
C ASP A 480 42.68 -19.70 -28.82
N MET A 481 42.77 -18.90 -29.87
CA MET A 481 42.37 -19.25 -31.23
C MET A 481 43.50 -19.88 -32.02
N ASP A 482 44.75 -19.65 -31.64
CA ASP A 482 45.90 -20.29 -32.27
C ASP A 482 46.47 -21.48 -31.47
N GLY A 483 45.92 -21.74 -30.29
CA GLY A 483 46.13 -22.94 -29.48
C GLY A 483 47.47 -22.94 -28.76
N ASP A 484 48.01 -21.76 -28.45
CA ASP A 484 49.31 -21.58 -27.80
C ASP A 484 49.23 -21.40 -26.27
N ASN A 485 48.01 -21.49 -25.72
CA ASN A 485 47.65 -21.37 -24.30
C ASN A 485 47.84 -19.97 -23.72
N ASP A 486 47.79 -18.93 -24.54
CA ASP A 486 47.69 -17.55 -24.09
C ASP A 486 46.54 -16.81 -24.83
N LYS A 487 46.21 -15.59 -24.38
CA LYS A 487 45.14 -14.79 -25.00
C LYS A 487 45.73 -13.44 -25.35
N ASP A 488 46.27 -13.33 -26.56
CA ASP A 488 47.03 -12.16 -26.97
C ASP A 488 46.63 -11.62 -28.36
N GLY A 489 47.40 -10.64 -28.83
CA GLY A 489 47.14 -10.02 -30.12
C GLY A 489 47.11 -11.00 -31.31
N SER A 490 47.69 -12.20 -31.19
CA SER A 490 47.63 -13.27 -32.19
C SER A 490 46.22 -13.86 -32.30
N ASP A 491 45.56 -14.13 -31.18
CA ASP A 491 44.18 -14.60 -31.15
C ASP A 491 43.21 -13.55 -31.65
N LEU A 492 43.49 -12.27 -31.33
CA LEU A 492 42.66 -11.16 -31.78
C LEU A 492 42.80 -10.99 -33.29
N ALA A 493 44.01 -11.22 -33.81
CA ALA A 493 44.23 -11.27 -35.24
C ALA A 493 43.52 -12.46 -35.90
N ALA A 494 43.39 -13.60 -35.21
CA ALA A 494 42.63 -14.76 -35.69
C ALA A 494 41.13 -14.46 -35.80
N ILE A 495 40.53 -13.79 -34.81
CA ILE A 495 39.13 -13.31 -34.91
C ILE A 495 38.97 -12.26 -35.98
N ALA A 496 39.87 -11.26 -36.01
CA ALA A 496 39.80 -10.18 -36.98
C ALA A 496 39.87 -10.69 -38.43
N ALA A 497 40.53 -11.84 -38.66
CA ALA A 497 40.57 -12.50 -39.96
C ALA A 497 39.22 -13.13 -40.38
N SER A 498 38.39 -13.49 -39.40
CA SER A 498 37.04 -14.05 -39.60
C SER A 498 35.93 -13.00 -39.49
N PHE A 499 36.22 -11.78 -39.01
CA PHE A 499 35.22 -10.75 -38.74
C PHE A 499 34.41 -10.33 -39.99
N GLY A 500 33.08 -10.35 -39.85
CA GLY A 500 32.11 -10.16 -40.93
C GLY A 500 31.75 -11.44 -41.69
N ALA A 501 32.26 -12.61 -41.28
CA ALA A 501 31.79 -13.89 -41.79
C ALA A 501 30.31 -14.09 -41.39
N SER A 502 29.51 -14.63 -42.32
CA SER A 502 28.10 -14.96 -42.10
C SER A 502 27.76 -16.26 -42.80
N ALA A 503 26.79 -17.00 -42.24
CA ALA A 503 26.36 -18.30 -42.75
C ALA A 503 27.50 -19.32 -42.82
N CYS A 504 28.31 -19.34 -41.77
CA CYS A 504 29.35 -20.33 -41.55
C CYS A 504 28.79 -21.76 -41.66
N VAL A 505 29.35 -22.56 -42.59
CA VAL A 505 29.00 -23.99 -42.72
C VAL A 505 30.20 -24.80 -42.25
N GLY A 506 30.24 -25.11 -40.95
CA GLY A 506 31.34 -25.84 -40.30
C GLY A 506 31.80 -25.16 -39.01
N ASP A 507 32.97 -25.58 -38.52
CA ASP A 507 33.63 -25.00 -37.35
C ASP A 507 34.21 -23.63 -37.74
N CYS A 508 33.51 -22.55 -37.38
CA CYS A 508 33.96 -21.19 -37.67
C CYS A 508 34.79 -20.67 -36.50
N SER A 509 36.11 -20.71 -36.68
CA SER A 509 37.04 -20.08 -35.75
C SER A 509 36.68 -18.59 -35.61
N GLY A 510 36.11 -18.24 -34.46
CA GLY A 510 35.75 -16.88 -34.09
C GLY A 510 34.27 -16.63 -33.84
N ASP A 511 33.38 -17.61 -34.07
CA ASP A 511 31.96 -17.54 -33.70
C ASP A 511 31.79 -18.07 -32.27
N PHE A 512 32.00 -17.20 -31.28
CA PHE A 512 31.99 -17.59 -29.87
C PHE A 512 30.57 -17.70 -29.31
N ASN A 513 29.61 -17.00 -29.92
CA ASN A 513 28.21 -17.03 -29.49
C ASN A 513 27.37 -18.10 -30.21
N GLY A 514 27.93 -18.77 -31.23
CA GLY A 514 27.30 -19.85 -31.98
C GLY A 514 26.16 -19.41 -32.91
N ASP A 515 26.10 -18.13 -33.27
CA ASP A 515 25.02 -17.55 -34.09
C ASP A 515 25.28 -17.64 -35.61
N LEU A 516 26.37 -18.33 -35.98
CA LEU A 516 26.84 -18.55 -37.35
C LEU A 516 27.36 -17.28 -38.03
N GLN A 517 27.69 -16.26 -37.24
CA GLN A 517 28.36 -15.03 -37.65
C GLN A 517 29.60 -14.80 -36.79
N VAL A 518 30.55 -14.03 -37.33
CA VAL A 518 31.70 -13.53 -36.55
C VAL A 518 31.61 -12.02 -36.59
N ASP A 519 31.06 -11.40 -35.55
CA ASP A 519 30.77 -9.97 -35.54
C ASP A 519 31.21 -9.27 -34.26
N GLY A 520 30.70 -8.05 -34.04
CA GLY A 520 31.05 -7.24 -32.88
C GLY A 520 30.76 -7.91 -31.53
N ARG A 521 29.84 -8.88 -31.49
CA ARG A 521 29.49 -9.66 -30.30
C ARG A 521 30.56 -10.69 -29.98
N ASP A 522 31.08 -11.39 -30.99
CA ASP A 522 32.20 -12.33 -30.84
C ASP A 522 33.49 -11.63 -30.42
N LEU A 523 33.72 -10.45 -30.99
CA LEU A 523 34.83 -9.58 -30.60
C LEU A 523 34.70 -9.07 -29.15
N PHE A 524 33.47 -8.88 -28.67
CA PHE A 524 33.21 -8.51 -27.27
C PHE A 524 33.51 -9.67 -26.32
N ILE A 525 33.05 -10.90 -26.63
CA ILE A 525 33.36 -12.12 -25.86
C ILE A 525 34.88 -12.33 -25.77
N MET A 526 35.58 -12.09 -26.87
CA MET A 526 37.02 -12.12 -26.88
C MET A 526 37.64 -11.01 -26.03
N GLY A 527 37.17 -9.76 -26.15
CA GLY A 527 37.69 -8.63 -25.39
C GLY A 527 37.59 -8.82 -23.87
N VAL A 528 36.51 -9.44 -23.39
CA VAL A 528 36.36 -9.85 -21.98
C VAL A 528 37.37 -10.95 -21.64
N SER A 529 37.57 -11.91 -22.54
CA SER A 529 38.54 -12.98 -22.39
C SER A 529 40.00 -12.50 -22.35
N MET A 530 40.37 -11.44 -23.10
CA MET A 530 41.74 -10.88 -23.13
C MET A 530 42.16 -10.17 -21.83
N LEU A 531 41.25 -9.97 -20.88
CA LEU A 531 41.60 -9.46 -19.54
C LEU A 531 42.39 -10.50 -18.71
N GLN A 532 42.52 -11.74 -19.20
CA GLN A 532 43.35 -12.79 -18.64
C GLN A 532 44.29 -13.38 -19.71
N PRO A 533 45.53 -12.89 -19.83
CA PRO A 533 46.40 -13.21 -20.97
C PRO A 533 47.02 -14.62 -20.94
N VAL A 534 46.71 -15.49 -19.97
CA VAL A 534 47.38 -16.80 -19.84
C VAL A 534 46.38 -17.88 -19.42
N CYS A 535 46.32 -18.98 -20.18
CA CYS A 535 45.41 -20.12 -19.95
C CYS A 535 45.99 -21.22 -19.02
N GLU A 536 46.94 -20.83 -18.16
CA GLU A 536 47.79 -21.63 -17.24
C GLU A 536 48.74 -22.69 -17.84
N VAL A 537 50.01 -22.61 -17.43
CA VAL A 537 50.87 -23.79 -17.27
C VAL A 537 51.48 -23.76 -15.88
N GLY A 538 51.13 -24.72 -15.04
CA GLY A 538 51.79 -24.94 -13.76
C GLY A 538 53.30 -25.09 -13.92
N LEU A 539 54.05 -24.16 -13.34
CA LEU A 539 55.46 -24.37 -13.01
C LEU A 539 55.59 -24.40 -11.48
N SER A 540 55.75 -25.61 -10.96
CA SER A 540 56.31 -25.82 -9.63
C SER A 540 57.64 -25.07 -9.52
N LEU A 541 57.83 -24.32 -8.43
CA LEU A 541 59.17 -24.13 -7.85
C LEU A 541 59.38 -25.11 -6.70
#